data_AF-A0A8K0QMN0-F1
#
_entry.id   AF-A0A8K0QMN0-F1
#
_cell.length_a   1.000
_cell.length_b   1.000
_cell.length_c   1.000
_cell.angle_alpha   90.00
_cell.angle_beta   90.00
_cell.angle_gamma   90.00
#
_symmetry.space_group_name_H-M   'P 1'
#
loop_
_entity.id
_entity.type
_entity.pdbx_description
1 polymer ?
#
loop_
_entity_poly.entity_id
_entity_poly.type
_entity_poly.pdbx_seq_one_letter_code
_entity_poly.pdbx_strand_id
1 'polypeptide(L)'
;MFYQRVFTVFLSLFAVAFALAPPSYAGFSKVWTSDFAGKAETLPSTTKWNLITGDKNGNAEYQRYTKSNKNMRITGKGTLQLIPRYDTSAPNKWTSGRIESKYTFTPTAGKITRVESKLRLGGNAKIHKQGLWPAFWILGNSYRKGTKWPACGEIDILENINGQKLAYGGVHCDVQG
;
A
#
# COMPACT_ATOMS: atom_id res chain seq x y z
N MET A 1 52.44 -0.54 -21.12
CA MET A 1 51.50 -0.01 -20.11
C MET A 1 50.09 -0.08 -20.69
N PHE A 2 49.32 -1.12 -20.35
CA PHE A 2 47.92 -1.27 -20.79
C PHE A 2 47.06 -1.51 -19.54
N TYR A 3 46.16 -0.59 -19.22
CA TYR A 3 45.19 -0.74 -18.14
C TYR A 3 43.94 -1.45 -18.69
N GLN A 4 43.71 -2.70 -18.25
CA GLN A 4 42.41 -3.36 -18.43
C GLN A 4 41.43 -2.79 -17.40
N ARG A 5 40.34 -2.18 -17.88
CA ARG A 5 39.21 -1.78 -17.04
C ARG A 5 38.36 -3.01 -16.75
N VAL A 6 38.38 -3.46 -15.50
CA VAL A 6 37.45 -4.49 -15.00
C VAL A 6 36.07 -3.86 -14.84
N PHE A 7 35.10 -4.28 -15.66
CA PHE A 7 33.69 -3.94 -15.45
C PHE A 7 33.09 -4.94 -14.46
N THR A 8 32.89 -4.51 -13.21
CA THR A 8 32.12 -5.28 -12.23
C THR A 8 30.63 -5.13 -12.53
N VAL A 9 30.00 -6.18 -13.05
CA VAL A 9 28.54 -6.25 -13.18
C VAL A 9 27.96 -6.61 -11.81
N PHE A 10 27.34 -5.64 -11.14
CA PHE A 10 26.54 -5.93 -9.94
C PHE A 10 25.20 -6.54 -10.38
N LEU A 11 25.08 -7.86 -10.26
CA LEU A 11 23.80 -8.55 -10.38
C LEU A 11 22.96 -8.18 -9.14
N SER A 12 22.09 -7.18 -9.27
CA SER A 12 21.11 -6.86 -8.22
C SER A 12 20.10 -7.99 -8.12
N LEU A 13 20.25 -8.87 -7.12
CA LEU A 13 19.21 -9.80 -6.71
C LEU A 13 18.03 -9.00 -6.15
N PHE A 14 17.12 -8.57 -7.03
CA PHE A 14 15.80 -8.17 -6.59
C PHE A 14 15.12 -9.42 -6.02
N ALA A 15 15.04 -9.50 -4.69
CA ALA A 15 14.27 -10.55 -4.03
C ALA A 15 12.86 -10.58 -4.64
N VAL A 16 12.52 -11.71 -5.25
CA VAL A 16 11.25 -11.90 -5.94
C VAL A 16 10.17 -12.16 -4.90
N ALA A 17 9.11 -11.33 -4.87
CA ALA A 17 7.94 -11.59 -4.03
C ALA A 17 6.87 -12.32 -4.84
N PHE A 18 6.55 -13.55 -4.44
CA PHE A 18 5.39 -14.30 -4.90
C PHE A 18 4.27 -14.23 -3.84
N ALA A 19 3.01 -14.11 -4.27
CA ALA A 19 1.91 -14.36 -3.36
C ALA A 19 1.69 -15.86 -3.18
N LEU A 20 1.54 -16.26 -1.93
CA LEU A 20 0.99 -17.56 -1.56
C LEU A 20 -0.53 -17.40 -1.38
N ALA A 21 -1.27 -18.50 -1.46
CA ALA A 21 -2.67 -18.50 -1.06
C ALA A 21 -2.82 -17.94 0.37
N PRO A 22 -3.90 -17.20 0.66
CA PRO A 22 -4.13 -16.68 2.01
C PRO A 22 -4.20 -17.85 3.00
N PRO A 23 -3.59 -17.73 4.19
CA PRO A 23 -3.64 -18.78 5.20
C PRO A 23 -5.09 -19.05 5.66
N SER A 24 -5.36 -20.28 6.05
CA SER A 24 -6.59 -20.64 6.76
C SER A 24 -6.33 -20.66 8.28
N TYR A 25 -7.36 -20.30 9.05
CA TYR A 25 -7.31 -20.30 10.50
C TYR A 25 -8.51 -21.08 11.04
N ALA A 26 -8.29 -21.97 12.00
CA ALA A 26 -9.38 -22.71 12.64
C ALA A 26 -10.40 -21.73 13.26
N GLY A 27 -11.68 -21.98 13.03
CA GLY A 27 -12.77 -21.11 13.50
C GLY A 27 -13.02 -19.85 12.66
N PHE A 28 -12.24 -19.60 11.60
CA PHE A 28 -12.46 -18.48 10.68
C PHE A 28 -12.91 -18.96 9.30
N SER A 29 -13.86 -18.22 8.70
CA SER A 29 -14.22 -18.36 7.29
C SER A 29 -13.70 -17.17 6.48
N LYS A 30 -13.19 -17.44 5.29
CA LYS A 30 -12.68 -16.40 4.39
C LYS A 30 -13.85 -15.64 3.76
N VAL A 31 -14.00 -14.37 4.13
CA VAL A 31 -15.04 -13.49 3.59
C VAL A 31 -14.63 -12.86 2.26
N TRP A 32 -13.36 -12.49 2.12
CA TRP A 32 -12.85 -11.83 0.91
C TRP A 32 -11.33 -12.00 0.76
N THR A 33 -10.85 -11.93 -0.48
CA THR A 33 -9.41 -11.89 -0.76
C THR A 33 -9.10 -11.22 -2.11
N SER A 34 -7.90 -10.64 -2.20
CA SER A 34 -7.29 -10.19 -3.43
C SER A 34 -5.84 -10.69 -3.46
N ASP A 35 -5.58 -11.61 -4.37
CA ASP A 35 -4.28 -12.21 -4.64
C ASP A 35 -3.48 -11.45 -5.71
N PHE A 36 -4.04 -10.35 -6.24
CA PHE A 36 -3.41 -9.55 -7.29
C PHE A 36 -2.92 -10.39 -8.49
N ALA A 37 -3.65 -11.45 -8.83
CA ALA A 37 -3.42 -12.21 -10.05
C ALA A 37 -3.68 -11.35 -11.29
N GLY A 38 -2.88 -11.51 -12.34
CA GLY A 38 -3.01 -10.76 -13.58
C GLY A 38 -1.70 -10.62 -14.34
N LYS A 39 -1.77 -10.01 -15.52
CA LYS A 39 -0.60 -9.72 -16.37
C LYS A 39 0.31 -8.70 -15.69
N ALA A 40 1.62 -8.86 -15.86
CA ALA A 40 2.59 -7.89 -15.35
C ALA A 40 2.39 -6.50 -15.99
N GLU A 41 2.74 -5.45 -15.25
CA GLU A 41 2.69 -4.03 -15.66
C GLU A 41 1.28 -3.48 -15.94
N THR A 42 0.22 -4.23 -15.62
CA THR A 42 -1.16 -3.73 -15.67
C THR A 42 -1.61 -3.18 -14.31
N LEU A 43 -2.65 -2.36 -14.31
CA LEU A 43 -3.30 -1.89 -13.08
C LEU A 43 -4.05 -3.04 -12.37
N PRO A 44 -4.27 -2.95 -11.04
CA PRO A 44 -5.12 -3.91 -10.33
C PRO A 44 -6.57 -3.83 -10.81
N SER A 45 -7.30 -4.93 -10.68
CA SER A 45 -8.69 -5.02 -11.15
C SER A 45 -9.58 -3.95 -10.51
N THR A 46 -10.19 -3.13 -11.35
CA THR A 46 -11.16 -2.12 -10.95
C THR A 46 -12.50 -2.73 -10.55
N THR A 47 -12.71 -4.04 -10.67
CA THR A 47 -13.88 -4.70 -10.08
C THR A 47 -13.73 -4.86 -8.56
N LYS A 48 -12.50 -4.93 -8.05
CA LYS A 48 -12.18 -5.08 -6.63
C LYS A 48 -11.72 -3.78 -5.97
N TRP A 49 -11.05 -2.91 -6.73
CA TRP A 49 -10.32 -1.76 -6.19
C TRP A 49 -10.76 -0.43 -6.83
N ASN A 50 -10.90 0.60 -6.00
CA ASN A 50 -10.92 1.98 -6.41
C ASN A 50 -9.48 2.48 -6.52
N LEU A 51 -9.10 3.02 -7.69
CA LEU A 51 -7.79 3.60 -7.92
C LEU A 51 -7.84 5.08 -7.57
N ILE A 52 -7.11 5.48 -6.52
CA ILE A 52 -7.20 6.84 -6.00
C ILE A 52 -6.26 7.75 -6.78
N THR A 53 -6.78 8.90 -7.22
CA THR A 53 -6.02 9.89 -7.97
C THR A 53 -6.14 11.29 -7.38
N GLY A 54 -5.18 12.15 -7.74
CA GLY A 54 -5.12 13.55 -7.33
C GLY A 54 -4.38 13.74 -6.01
N ASP A 55 -4.39 15.00 -5.56
CA ASP A 55 -3.71 15.44 -4.36
C ASP A 55 -4.70 15.33 -3.21
N LYS A 56 -4.46 14.38 -2.28
CA LYS A 56 -5.39 14.14 -1.17
C LYS A 56 -5.09 15.00 0.05
N ASN A 57 -3.83 15.42 0.21
CA ASN A 57 -3.32 16.42 1.16
C ASN A 57 -3.94 16.38 2.57
N GLY A 58 -4.31 15.20 3.08
CA GLY A 58 -4.85 15.07 4.43
C GLY A 58 -3.81 15.36 5.50
N ASN A 59 -2.55 15.04 5.22
CA ASN A 59 -1.43 15.11 6.16
C ASN A 59 -0.24 15.93 5.61
N ALA A 60 -0.50 16.99 4.84
CA ALA A 60 0.54 17.76 4.14
C ALA A 60 1.47 16.89 3.25
N GLU A 61 0.93 15.79 2.73
CA GLU A 61 1.61 14.84 1.86
C GLU A 61 2.02 15.48 0.53
N TYR A 62 3.20 15.13 0.01
CA TYR A 62 3.72 15.76 -1.21
C TYR A 62 3.26 15.06 -2.48
N GLN A 63 2.98 13.76 -2.44
CA GLN A 63 2.72 13.01 -3.66
C GLN A 63 1.33 13.29 -4.25
N ARG A 64 1.28 13.37 -5.58
CA ARG A 64 0.06 13.19 -6.35
C ARG A 64 -0.20 11.70 -6.54
N TYR A 65 -1.36 11.20 -6.13
CA TYR A 65 -1.73 9.82 -6.45
C TYR A 65 -2.15 9.70 -7.92
N THR A 66 -1.72 8.64 -8.60
CA THR A 66 -2.01 8.44 -10.03
C THR A 66 -2.52 7.04 -10.35
N LYS A 67 -3.14 6.91 -11.52
CA LYS A 67 -3.49 5.62 -12.15
C LYS A 67 -2.43 5.19 -13.18
N SER A 68 -1.19 5.65 -13.06
CA SER A 68 -0.09 5.23 -13.93
C SER A 68 0.48 3.89 -13.46
N ASN A 69 0.77 2.99 -14.40
CA ASN A 69 1.48 1.75 -14.09
C ASN A 69 2.90 1.96 -13.55
N LYS A 70 3.47 3.17 -13.73
CA LYS A 70 4.74 3.58 -13.11
C LYS A 70 4.67 3.72 -11.59
N ASN A 71 3.48 4.02 -11.06
CA ASN A 71 3.22 4.16 -9.63
C ASN A 71 2.50 2.96 -9.03
N MET A 72 1.74 2.22 -9.83
CA MET A 72 0.95 1.09 -9.34
C MET A 72 0.79 0.00 -10.38
N ARG A 73 1.20 -1.22 -10.09
CA ARG A 73 1.13 -2.31 -11.07
C ARG A 73 1.13 -3.70 -10.48
N ILE A 74 0.47 -4.61 -11.19
CA ILE A 74 0.57 -6.06 -10.99
C ILE A 74 1.95 -6.53 -11.49
N THR A 75 2.58 -7.42 -10.74
CA THR A 75 3.94 -7.92 -11.05
C THR A 75 3.96 -9.12 -11.99
N GLY A 76 2.79 -9.72 -12.28
CA GLY A 76 2.69 -11.03 -12.92
C GLY A 76 2.97 -12.20 -11.97
N LYS A 77 3.20 -11.94 -10.67
CA LYS A 77 3.53 -12.95 -9.65
C LYS A 77 2.53 -12.97 -8.49
N GLY A 78 1.30 -12.53 -8.77
CA GLY A 78 0.25 -12.39 -7.74
C GLY A 78 0.56 -11.29 -6.72
N THR A 79 1.28 -10.23 -7.09
CA THR A 79 1.54 -9.13 -6.17
C THR A 79 1.28 -7.79 -6.82
N LEU A 80 0.90 -6.81 -6.00
CA LEU A 80 0.79 -5.41 -6.38
C LEU A 80 2.04 -4.66 -5.89
N GLN A 81 2.59 -3.81 -6.75
CA GLN A 81 3.59 -2.82 -6.37
C GLN A 81 2.96 -1.44 -6.32
N LEU A 82 3.21 -0.72 -5.23
CA LEU A 82 3.02 0.72 -5.13
C LEU A 82 4.42 1.36 -5.10
N ILE A 83 4.67 2.27 -6.03
CA ILE A 83 6.01 2.80 -6.31
C ILE A 83 5.94 4.33 -6.28
N PRO A 84 6.45 4.96 -5.21
CA PRO A 84 6.63 6.40 -5.22
C PRO A 84 7.72 6.76 -6.24
N ARG A 85 7.51 7.86 -6.98
CA ARG A 85 8.42 8.33 -8.03
C ARG A 85 8.62 9.83 -7.90
N TYR A 86 9.87 10.26 -8.08
CA TYR A 86 10.16 11.65 -8.35
C TYR A 86 9.81 11.95 -9.81
N ASP A 87 8.96 12.94 -10.04
CA ASP A 87 8.43 13.33 -11.34
C ASP A 87 8.31 14.85 -11.40
N THR A 88 9.17 15.50 -12.17
CA THR A 88 9.24 16.97 -12.28
C THR A 88 8.00 17.61 -12.89
N SER A 89 7.10 16.82 -13.50
CA SER A 89 5.82 17.30 -14.03
C SER A 89 4.71 17.36 -12.97
N ALA A 90 4.90 16.70 -11.82
CA ALA A 90 3.96 16.78 -10.71
C ALA A 90 4.19 18.06 -9.87
N PRO A 91 3.15 18.67 -9.26
CA PRO A 91 3.27 19.95 -8.57
C PRO A 91 4.35 19.98 -7.48
N ASN A 92 4.37 18.95 -6.65
CA ASN A 92 5.36 18.78 -5.57
C ASN A 92 6.45 17.77 -5.94
N LYS A 93 6.60 17.50 -7.24
CA LYS A 93 7.61 16.63 -7.83
C LYS A 93 7.57 15.16 -7.40
N TRP A 94 6.49 14.73 -6.76
CA TRP A 94 6.29 13.35 -6.32
C TRP A 94 4.97 12.78 -6.81
N THR A 95 5.01 11.52 -7.26
CA THR A 95 3.82 10.73 -7.58
C THR A 95 3.85 9.40 -6.83
N SER A 96 2.67 8.83 -6.54
CA SER A 96 2.56 7.52 -5.88
C SER A 96 1.26 6.80 -6.25
N GLY A 97 1.05 5.61 -5.72
CA GLY A 97 -0.16 4.82 -5.87
C GLY A 97 -0.91 4.68 -4.54
N ARG A 98 -2.25 4.77 -4.60
CA ARG A 98 -3.16 4.46 -3.50
C ARG A 98 -4.38 3.72 -4.06
N ILE A 99 -4.82 2.69 -3.36
CA ILE A 99 -6.04 1.96 -3.67
C ILE A 99 -6.87 1.73 -2.43
N GLU A 100 -8.17 1.63 -2.64
CA GLU A 100 -9.15 1.34 -1.61
C GLU A 100 -10.06 0.24 -2.12
N SER A 101 -10.52 -0.67 -1.24
CA SER A 101 -11.46 -1.71 -1.66
C SER A 101 -12.76 -1.05 -2.16
N LYS A 102 -13.37 -1.63 -3.21
CA LYS A 102 -14.73 -1.26 -3.62
C LYS A 102 -15.79 -1.72 -2.62
N TYR A 103 -15.53 -2.86 -2.01
CA TYR A 103 -16.41 -3.46 -1.03
C TYR A 103 -16.15 -2.90 0.36
N THR A 104 -17.22 -2.77 1.13
CA THR A 104 -17.18 -2.52 2.57
C THR A 104 -17.36 -3.84 3.29
N PHE A 105 -16.61 -4.04 4.36
CA PHE A 105 -16.74 -5.19 5.25
C PHE A 105 -17.10 -4.69 6.64
N THR A 106 -18.31 -5.01 7.09
CA THR A 106 -18.77 -4.67 8.43
C THR A 106 -18.60 -5.90 9.32
N PRO A 107 -17.77 -5.84 10.38
CA PRO A 107 -17.67 -6.91 11.35
C PRO A 107 -19.05 -7.25 11.93
N THR A 108 -19.38 -8.54 12.00
CA THR A 108 -20.60 -8.98 12.67
C THR A 108 -20.45 -8.86 14.19
N ALA A 109 -21.44 -8.27 14.85
CA ALA A 109 -21.45 -8.15 16.31
C ALA A 109 -21.24 -9.52 16.99
N GLY A 110 -20.40 -9.55 18.04
CA GLY A 110 -20.05 -10.76 18.77
C GLY A 110 -19.12 -11.73 18.03
N LYS A 111 -18.63 -11.39 16.82
CA LYS A 111 -17.66 -12.21 16.07
C LYS A 111 -16.33 -11.49 15.92
N ILE A 112 -15.25 -12.25 15.89
CA ILE A 112 -13.93 -11.73 15.57
C ILE A 112 -13.80 -11.67 14.04
N THR A 113 -13.44 -10.50 13.52
CA THR A 113 -13.08 -10.30 12.11
C THR A 113 -11.59 -10.08 12.01
N ARG A 114 -10.91 -10.87 11.16
CA ARG A 114 -9.47 -10.72 10.91
C ARG A 114 -9.25 -10.05 9.55
N VAL A 115 -8.46 -9.00 9.55
CA VAL A 115 -7.98 -8.31 8.34
C VAL A 115 -6.47 -8.46 8.29
N GLU A 116 -5.93 -8.91 7.15
CA GLU A 116 -4.50 -9.22 7.00
C GLU A 116 -4.01 -8.85 5.61
N SER A 117 -2.74 -8.45 5.55
CA SER A 117 -1.99 -8.29 4.30
C SER A 117 -0.59 -8.87 4.45
N LYS A 118 -0.11 -9.58 3.42
CA LYS A 118 1.29 -9.98 3.29
C LYS A 118 1.99 -8.97 2.40
N LEU A 119 2.78 -8.09 3.01
CA LEU A 119 3.46 -7.00 2.33
C LEU A 119 4.96 -7.01 2.59
N ARG A 120 5.70 -6.34 1.71
CA ARG A 120 7.13 -6.08 1.86
C ARG A 120 7.41 -4.62 1.57
N LEU A 121 8.05 -3.94 2.51
CA LEU A 121 8.51 -2.57 2.30
C LEU A 121 9.68 -2.53 1.30
N GLY A 122 9.87 -1.41 0.62
CA GLY A 122 10.91 -1.25 -0.40
C GLY A 122 12.31 -1.58 0.15
N GLY A 123 13.18 -2.17 -0.69
CA GLY A 123 14.50 -2.66 -0.27
C GLY A 123 15.62 -1.61 -0.23
N ASN A 124 15.38 -0.37 -0.66
CA ASN A 124 16.42 0.66 -0.74
C ASN A 124 17.09 0.94 0.63
N ALA A 125 18.32 1.45 0.61
CA ALA A 125 18.99 1.87 1.84
C ALA A 125 18.16 2.94 2.58
N LYS A 126 18.17 2.93 3.93
CA LYS A 126 17.36 3.84 4.77
C LYS A 126 17.57 5.31 4.41
N ILE A 127 18.79 5.70 4.04
CA ILE A 127 19.12 7.07 3.62
C ILE A 127 18.32 7.54 2.39
N HIS A 128 17.84 6.61 1.56
CA HIS A 128 16.99 6.90 0.39
C HIS A 128 15.49 6.74 0.67
N LYS A 129 15.10 6.63 1.94
CA LYS A 129 13.70 6.40 2.35
C LYS A 129 13.12 7.55 3.15
N GLN A 130 13.86 8.65 3.36
CA GLN A 130 13.32 9.84 4.02
C GLN A 130 12.07 10.34 3.27
N GLY A 131 10.99 10.58 4.01
CA GLY A 131 9.68 10.99 3.47
C GLY A 131 8.80 9.84 2.99
N LEU A 132 9.29 8.59 2.92
CA LEU A 132 8.43 7.45 2.59
C LEU A 132 7.54 7.07 3.76
N TRP A 133 6.23 6.96 3.48
CA TRP A 133 5.21 6.56 4.45
C TRP A 133 4.24 5.53 3.84
N PRO A 134 4.65 4.25 3.71
CA PRO A 134 3.74 3.18 3.32
C PRO A 134 2.79 2.83 4.47
N ALA A 135 1.52 2.61 4.14
CA ALA A 135 0.48 2.27 5.10
C ALA A 135 -0.44 1.12 4.60
N PHE A 136 -0.95 0.31 5.52
CA PHE A 136 -2.07 -0.61 5.34
C PHE A 136 -3.04 -0.39 6.49
N TRP A 137 -4.22 0.13 6.17
CA TRP A 137 -5.16 0.67 7.14
C TRP A 137 -6.60 0.41 6.66
N ILE A 138 -7.55 0.57 7.57
CA ILE A 138 -8.98 0.47 7.30
C ILE A 138 -9.70 1.69 7.86
N LEU A 139 -10.74 2.14 7.15
CA LEU A 139 -11.54 3.31 7.50
C LEU A 139 -13.03 2.95 7.51
N GLY A 140 -13.77 3.48 8.48
CA GLY A 140 -15.20 3.25 8.56
C GLY A 140 -15.95 3.71 7.30
N ASN A 141 -16.90 2.88 6.84
CA ASN A 141 -17.70 3.18 5.65
C ASN A 141 -18.57 4.44 5.79
N SER A 142 -18.84 4.87 7.02
CA SER A 142 -19.52 6.13 7.31
C SER A 142 -18.77 7.34 6.75
N TYR A 143 -17.45 7.26 6.55
CA TYR A 143 -16.67 8.30 5.89
C TYR A 143 -17.20 8.63 4.48
N ARG A 144 -17.49 7.60 3.68
CA ARG A 144 -18.06 7.77 2.34
C ARG A 144 -19.51 8.30 2.36
N LYS A 145 -20.15 8.26 3.53
CA LYS A 145 -21.51 8.75 3.77
C LYS A 145 -21.54 10.13 4.43
N GLY A 146 -20.38 10.74 4.67
CA GLY A 146 -20.27 12.11 5.16
C GLY A 146 -19.79 12.27 6.61
N THR A 147 -19.68 11.19 7.40
CA THR A 147 -19.09 11.25 8.73
C THR A 147 -17.62 11.66 8.62
N LYS A 148 -17.23 12.71 9.33
CA LYS A 148 -15.87 13.25 9.26
C LYS A 148 -14.90 12.41 10.07
N TRP A 149 -13.63 12.45 9.68
CA TRP A 149 -12.55 11.92 10.50
C TRP A 149 -12.33 12.83 11.72
N PRO A 150 -12.01 12.29 12.92
CA PRO A 150 -11.81 10.87 13.24
C PRO A 150 -13.10 10.11 13.62
N ALA A 151 -14.27 10.77 13.63
CA ALA A 151 -15.54 10.16 14.03
C ALA A 151 -16.01 8.98 13.16
N CYS A 152 -15.50 8.85 11.93
CA CYS A 152 -15.77 7.68 11.10
C CYS A 152 -15.03 6.42 11.56
N GLY A 153 -14.00 6.55 12.43
CA GLY A 153 -13.15 5.46 12.88
C GLY A 153 -12.09 5.07 11.84
N GLU A 154 -10.85 4.90 12.30
CA GLU A 154 -9.70 4.42 11.54
C GLU A 154 -8.91 3.39 12.36
N ILE A 155 -8.44 2.34 11.69
CA ILE A 155 -7.49 1.39 12.28
C ILE A 155 -6.32 1.22 11.31
N ASP A 156 -5.15 1.66 11.76
CA ASP A 156 -3.89 1.52 11.07
C ASP A 156 -3.24 0.20 11.47
N ILE A 157 -3.29 -0.78 10.56
CA ILE A 157 -2.72 -2.11 10.78
C ILE A 157 -1.20 -2.08 10.60
N LEU A 158 -0.72 -1.23 9.69
CA LEU A 158 0.69 -0.96 9.49
C LEU A 158 0.88 0.46 9.01
N GLU A 159 1.74 1.20 9.70
CA GLU A 159 2.44 2.35 9.15
C GLU A 159 3.95 2.21 9.34
N ASN A 160 4.72 2.75 8.40
CA ASN A 160 6.16 2.87 8.53
C ASN A 160 6.59 4.25 8.06
N ILE A 161 7.57 4.84 8.73
CA ILE A 161 8.04 6.19 8.41
C ILE A 161 9.55 6.13 8.16
N ASN A 162 10.01 6.81 7.12
CA ASN A 162 11.44 7.02 6.82
C ASN A 162 12.26 5.73 6.71
N GLY A 163 11.63 4.60 6.35
CA GLY A 163 12.29 3.30 6.26
C GLY A 163 12.84 2.78 7.58
N GLN A 164 12.27 3.20 8.71
CA GLN A 164 12.63 2.69 10.03
C GLN A 164 12.38 1.17 10.11
N LYS A 165 13.13 0.48 10.98
CA LYS A 165 12.85 -0.93 11.34
C LYS A 165 11.78 -1.01 12.44
N LEU A 166 10.71 -0.25 12.26
CA LEU A 166 9.60 -0.12 13.20
C LEU A 166 8.30 -0.04 12.40
N ALA A 167 7.28 -0.73 12.88
CA ALA A 167 5.91 -0.62 12.39
C ALA A 167 5.07 0.03 13.49
N TYR A 168 4.22 0.97 13.10
CA TYR A 168 3.24 1.58 13.97
C TYR A 168 1.88 0.97 13.65
N GLY A 169 1.07 0.82 14.70
CA GLY A 169 -0.35 0.56 14.58
C GLY A 169 -1.11 1.60 15.39
N GLY A 170 -2.27 2.00 14.89
CA GLY A 170 -3.02 3.14 15.39
C GLY A 170 -4.52 2.85 15.37
N VAL A 171 -5.24 3.49 16.29
CA VAL A 171 -6.70 3.56 16.26
C VAL A 171 -7.06 5.02 16.41
N HIS A 172 -7.83 5.55 15.46
CA HIS A 172 -8.38 6.90 15.53
C HIS A 172 -9.89 6.81 15.66
N CYS A 173 -10.42 7.52 16.65
CA CYS A 173 -11.84 7.65 16.90
C CYS A 173 -12.12 9.06 17.43
N ASP A 174 -13.39 9.47 17.42
CA ASP A 174 -13.78 10.68 18.12
C ASP A 174 -13.58 10.52 19.64
N VAL A 175 -13.51 11.65 20.33
CA VAL A 175 -13.32 11.72 21.79
C VAL A 175 -14.64 11.76 22.56
N GLN A 176 -15.79 11.57 21.90
CA GLN A 176 -17.10 11.72 22.53
C GLN A 176 -17.76 10.36 22.79
N GLY A 177 -17.93 10.06 24.09
CA GLY A 177 -18.77 8.98 24.62
C GLY A 177 -20.26 9.32 24.60
#